data_AF-A0A963AIK6-F1
#
_entry.id   AF-A0A963AIK6-F1
#
_cell.length_a   1.000
_cell.length_b   1.000
_cell.length_c   1.000
_cell.angle_alpha   90.00
_cell.angle_beta   90.00
_cell.angle_gamma   90.00
#
_symmetry.space_group_name_H-M   'P 1'
#
loop_
_entity.id
_entity.type
_entity.pdbx_description
1 polymer ?
#
loop_
_entity_poly.entity_id
_entity_poly.type
_entity_poly.pdbx_seq_one_letter_code
_entity_poly.pdbx_strand_id
1 'polypeptide(L)'
;MGKRLPQTERTRLRRMSERGHFDAKTIHEILDAMPMCHIGYVLEGSPVVMPTIQWRIDNHVYWHASSGGRGVKAWTRSSVCLTVSLLDGFVLARSGLHHSVNYRSVMIFGQPSLIADSSQKRDRLNGLIEAIYPGRNKILRPISDSELKRTAVLSLPIREASAKIRSQGPVDDEADYDLPIWAGTVPVRIKLMAPQPDSRNLDGLVVPDHVRDLRVGEMIP
;
A
#
# COMPACT_ATOMS: atom_id res chain seq x y z
N MET A 1 18.13 -14.71 -2.53
CA MET A 1 18.19 -13.43 -3.26
C MET A 1 16.95 -13.36 -4.16
N GLY A 2 16.04 -12.40 -3.93
CA GLY A 2 14.73 -12.37 -4.60
C GLY A 2 14.83 -12.01 -6.09
N LYS A 3 13.83 -12.38 -6.88
CA LYS A 3 13.73 -12.02 -8.31
C LYS A 3 13.75 -10.50 -8.45
N ARG A 4 14.66 -9.97 -9.28
CA ARG A 4 14.75 -8.55 -9.61
C ARG A 4 13.81 -8.22 -10.79
N LEU A 5 13.09 -7.12 -10.71
CA LEU A 5 12.24 -6.60 -11.77
C LEU A 5 13.06 -5.77 -12.76
N PRO A 6 12.67 -5.72 -14.05
CA PRO A 6 13.32 -4.88 -15.05
C PRO A 6 13.14 -3.40 -14.72
N GLN A 7 14.17 -2.60 -15.01
CA GLN A 7 14.08 -1.14 -14.94
C GLN A 7 13.66 -0.61 -16.32
N THR A 8 12.44 -0.10 -16.41
CA THR A 8 11.93 0.65 -17.56
C THR A 8 12.16 2.16 -17.37
N GLU A 9 11.94 2.95 -18.42
CA GLU A 9 11.93 4.42 -18.32
C GLU A 9 10.99 4.96 -17.23
N ARG A 10 9.85 4.29 -16.95
CA ARG A 10 8.91 4.70 -15.90
C ARG A 10 9.37 4.35 -14.49
N THR A 11 10.11 3.26 -14.35
CA THR A 11 10.56 2.77 -13.03
C THR A 11 11.97 3.22 -12.66
N ARG A 12 12.80 3.65 -13.62
CA ARG A 12 14.18 4.08 -13.38
C ARG A 12 14.20 5.37 -12.53
N LEU A 13 14.78 5.28 -11.34
CA LEU A 13 14.99 6.46 -10.49
C LEU A 13 16.09 7.34 -11.08
N ARG A 14 15.79 8.64 -11.26
CA ARG A 14 16.76 9.64 -11.74
C ARG A 14 17.41 10.46 -10.62
N ARG A 15 16.67 10.75 -9.54
CA ARG A 15 17.14 11.54 -8.39
C ARG A 15 17.25 10.65 -7.15
N MET A 16 18.38 10.69 -6.46
CA MET A 16 18.67 9.84 -5.28
C MET A 16 18.43 8.36 -5.63
N SER A 17 19.07 7.89 -6.69
CA SER A 17 18.86 6.56 -7.28
C SER A 17 19.41 5.42 -6.43
N GLU A 18 20.38 5.73 -5.57
CA GLU A 18 20.93 4.83 -4.54
C GLU A 18 19.86 4.37 -3.52
N ARG A 19 18.74 5.10 -3.43
CA ARG A 19 17.56 4.75 -2.61
C ARG A 19 16.60 3.78 -3.32
N GLY A 20 16.89 3.41 -4.55
CA GLY A 20 16.03 2.61 -5.41
C GLY A 20 16.16 1.12 -5.17
N HIS A 21 15.03 0.45 -4.95
CA HIS A 21 14.94 -1.00 -4.81
C HIS A 21 14.07 -1.58 -5.93
N PHE A 22 14.52 -2.71 -6.49
CA PHE A 22 13.89 -3.36 -7.65
C PHE A 22 13.75 -4.87 -7.46
N ASP A 23 14.05 -5.40 -6.28
CA ASP A 23 13.80 -6.80 -5.94
C ASP A 23 12.36 -6.99 -5.45
N ALA A 24 11.77 -8.14 -5.80
CA ALA A 24 10.40 -8.46 -5.44
C ALA A 24 10.18 -8.49 -3.92
N LYS A 25 11.20 -8.91 -3.14
CA LYS A 25 11.10 -9.00 -1.66
C LYS A 25 10.80 -7.63 -1.07
N THR A 26 11.62 -6.62 -1.36
CA THR A 26 11.44 -5.25 -0.86
C THR A 26 10.10 -4.66 -1.30
N ILE A 27 9.71 -4.88 -2.55
CA ILE A 27 8.43 -4.37 -3.09
C ILE A 27 7.24 -5.02 -2.36
N HIS A 28 7.28 -6.33 -2.17
CA HIS A 28 6.22 -7.07 -1.49
C HIS A 28 6.11 -6.65 -0.01
N GLU A 29 7.22 -6.50 0.70
CA GLU A 29 7.21 -6.07 2.10
C GLU A 29 6.57 -4.69 2.28
N ILE A 30 6.78 -3.76 1.35
CA ILE A 30 6.13 -2.43 1.40
C ILE A 30 4.62 -2.54 1.11
N LEU A 31 4.21 -3.36 0.15
CA LEU A 31 2.80 -3.60 -0.14
C LEU A 31 2.09 -4.26 1.05
N ASP A 32 2.73 -5.25 1.68
CA ASP A 32 2.15 -5.99 2.79
C ASP A 32 2.08 -5.14 4.07
N ALA A 33 2.99 -4.17 4.22
CA ALA A 33 2.99 -3.25 5.36
C ALA A 33 1.84 -2.23 5.33
N MET A 34 1.23 -1.93 4.18
CA MET A 34 0.23 -0.86 4.06
C MET A 34 -0.93 -1.24 3.13
N PRO A 35 -2.13 -1.51 3.68
CA PRO A 35 -3.30 -1.81 2.86
C PRO A 35 -3.82 -0.59 2.10
N MET A 36 -3.52 0.64 2.52
CA MET A 36 -3.94 1.84 1.79
C MET A 36 -3.04 2.09 0.58
N CYS A 37 -3.63 2.32 -0.60
CA CYS A 37 -2.92 2.73 -1.80
C CYS A 37 -3.61 3.90 -2.49
N HIS A 38 -2.92 4.48 -3.48
CA HIS A 38 -3.42 5.52 -4.35
C HIS A 38 -3.27 5.09 -5.80
N ILE A 39 -4.38 5.06 -6.54
CA ILE A 39 -4.40 4.69 -7.95
C ILE A 39 -4.46 5.96 -8.79
N GLY A 40 -3.36 6.29 -9.46
CA GLY A 40 -3.28 7.33 -10.47
C GLY A 40 -3.70 6.79 -11.84
N TYR A 41 -4.66 7.44 -12.49
CA TYR A 41 -5.14 7.07 -13.82
C TYR A 41 -5.73 8.28 -14.55
N VAL A 42 -5.93 8.16 -15.86
CA VAL A 42 -6.58 9.21 -16.66
C VAL A 42 -8.07 8.90 -16.79
N LEU A 43 -8.91 9.85 -16.38
CA LEU A 43 -10.36 9.83 -16.55
C LEU A 43 -10.75 11.04 -17.39
N GLU A 44 -11.36 10.80 -18.56
CA GLU A 44 -11.85 11.87 -19.43
C GLU A 44 -10.76 12.92 -19.76
N GLY A 45 -9.54 12.44 -20.03
CA GLY A 45 -8.39 13.29 -20.36
C GLY A 45 -7.69 13.94 -19.15
N SER A 46 -8.25 13.82 -17.94
CA SER A 46 -7.70 14.43 -16.73
C SER A 46 -7.07 13.39 -15.79
N PRO A 47 -5.94 13.70 -15.12
CA PRO A 47 -5.37 12.82 -14.11
C PRO A 47 -6.23 12.81 -12.86
N VAL A 48 -6.53 11.61 -12.36
CA VAL A 48 -7.26 11.37 -11.12
C VAL A 48 -6.43 10.44 -10.25
N VAL A 49 -6.44 10.71 -8.93
CA VAL A 49 -5.83 9.84 -7.93
C VAL A 49 -6.92 9.38 -6.98
N MET A 50 -7.19 8.07 -6.96
CA MET A 50 -8.20 7.47 -6.09
C MET A 50 -7.54 6.71 -4.95
N PRO A 51 -7.78 7.07 -3.68
CA PRO A 51 -7.39 6.25 -2.55
C PRO A 51 -8.29 5.01 -2.45
N THR A 52 -7.70 3.84 -2.18
CA THR A 52 -8.44 2.60 -1.93
C THR A 52 -7.62 1.62 -1.11
N ILE A 53 -8.25 0.52 -0.72
CA ILE A 53 -7.58 -0.61 -0.08
C ILE A 53 -7.04 -1.57 -1.16
N GLN A 54 -5.78 -1.95 -1.01
CA GLN A 54 -5.12 -3.00 -1.77
C GLN A 54 -4.77 -4.19 -0.90
N TRP A 55 -4.63 -5.34 -1.54
CA TRP A 55 -4.00 -6.51 -0.96
C TRP A 55 -3.16 -7.22 -2.02
N ARG A 56 -2.09 -7.89 -1.58
CA ARG A 56 -1.19 -8.66 -2.44
C ARG A 56 -1.46 -10.15 -2.29
N ILE A 57 -1.47 -10.87 -3.41
CA ILE A 57 -1.36 -12.33 -3.43
C ILE A 57 -0.30 -12.68 -4.47
N ASP A 58 0.74 -13.37 -4.04
CA ASP A 58 1.91 -13.70 -4.85
C ASP A 58 2.48 -12.46 -5.58
N ASN A 59 2.54 -12.48 -6.91
CA ASN A 59 3.08 -11.40 -7.74
C ASN A 59 1.98 -10.51 -8.34
N HIS A 60 0.82 -10.40 -7.67
CA HIS A 60 -0.28 -9.52 -8.06
C HIS A 60 -0.73 -8.66 -6.89
N VAL A 61 -1.08 -7.42 -7.20
CA VAL A 61 -1.82 -6.53 -6.31
C VAL A 61 -3.26 -6.41 -6.78
N TYR A 62 -4.19 -6.40 -5.84
CA TYR A 62 -5.61 -6.34 -6.09
C TYR A 62 -6.24 -5.16 -5.38
N TRP A 63 -7.33 -4.66 -5.93
CA TRP A 63 -8.25 -3.75 -5.25
C TRP A 63 -9.68 -4.05 -5.68
N HIS A 64 -10.65 -3.56 -4.93
CA HIS A 64 -12.05 -3.68 -5.30
C HIS A 64 -12.71 -2.30 -5.46
N ALA A 65 -13.83 -2.28 -6.17
CA ALA A 65 -14.66 -1.11 -6.36
C ALA A 65 -16.11 -1.55 -6.59
N SER A 66 -17.04 -0.60 -6.53
CA SER A 66 -18.40 -0.83 -7.06
C SER A 66 -18.31 -1.19 -8.54
N SER A 67 -19.03 -2.23 -8.99
CA SER A 67 -19.07 -2.66 -10.39
C SER A 67 -19.47 -1.53 -11.36
N GLY A 68 -20.31 -0.60 -10.90
CA GLY A 68 -20.74 0.58 -11.68
C GLY A 68 -19.84 1.82 -11.53
N GLY A 69 -18.72 1.71 -10.80
CA GLY A 69 -17.84 2.82 -10.51
C GLY A 69 -17.14 3.37 -11.77
N ARG A 70 -17.05 4.69 -11.89
CA ARG A 70 -16.41 5.39 -13.02
C ARG A 70 -14.97 4.90 -13.28
N GLY A 71 -14.24 4.57 -12.21
CA GLY A 71 -12.87 4.07 -12.30
C GLY A 71 -12.74 2.73 -13.02
N VAL A 72 -13.70 1.81 -12.87
CA VAL A 72 -13.59 0.43 -13.38
C VAL A 72 -13.38 0.41 -14.90
N LYS A 73 -14.19 1.15 -15.65
CA LYS A 73 -14.07 1.25 -17.12
C LYS A 73 -12.76 1.91 -17.54
N ALA A 74 -12.30 2.92 -16.80
CA ALA A 74 -11.07 3.65 -17.13
C ALA A 74 -9.84 2.75 -16.92
N TRP A 75 -9.75 2.09 -15.77
CA TRP A 75 -8.60 1.23 -15.43
C TRP A 75 -8.42 0.06 -16.40
N THR A 76 -9.51 -0.54 -16.88
CA THR A 76 -9.40 -1.66 -17.83
C THR A 76 -9.03 -1.24 -19.25
N ARG A 77 -9.00 0.06 -19.55
CA ARG A 77 -8.74 0.60 -20.91
C ARG A 77 -7.40 1.34 -21.03
N SER A 78 -6.73 1.61 -19.91
CA SER A 78 -5.48 2.36 -19.90
C SER A 78 -4.55 1.89 -18.77
N SER A 79 -3.27 2.25 -18.87
CA SER A 79 -2.32 2.01 -17.78
C SER A 79 -2.67 2.87 -16.57
N VAL A 80 -2.47 2.31 -15.38
CA VAL A 80 -2.54 2.99 -14.09
C VAL A 80 -1.15 3.04 -13.44
N CYS A 81 -1.02 3.88 -12.43
CA CYS A 81 0.06 3.83 -11.46
C CYS A 81 -0.55 3.58 -10.08
N LEU A 82 -0.29 2.41 -9.49
CA LEU A 82 -0.63 2.15 -8.10
C LEU A 82 0.55 2.54 -7.21
N THR A 83 0.31 3.42 -6.25
CA THR A 83 1.31 3.92 -5.31
C THR A 83 0.95 3.52 -3.88
N VAL A 84 1.89 2.92 -3.16
CA VAL A 84 1.85 2.73 -1.71
C VAL A 84 2.99 3.52 -1.10
N SER A 85 2.73 4.26 -0.02
CA SER A 85 3.74 5.04 0.68
C SER A 85 3.51 5.04 2.19
N LEU A 86 4.61 5.06 2.94
CA LEU A 86 4.65 5.12 4.39
C LEU A 86 5.63 6.21 4.81
N LEU A 87 5.21 7.07 5.73
CA LEU A 87 6.08 8.04 6.41
C LEU A 87 6.65 7.37 7.67
N ASP A 88 7.98 7.25 7.73
CA ASP A 88 8.68 6.56 8.82
C ASP A 88 9.42 7.50 9.78
N GLY A 89 9.57 8.79 9.43
CA GLY A 89 10.09 9.81 10.34
C GLY A 89 10.39 11.14 9.69
N PHE A 90 10.39 12.22 10.47
CA PHE A 90 10.90 13.54 10.06
C PHE A 90 12.39 13.63 10.32
N VAL A 91 13.14 14.12 9.34
CA VAL A 91 14.59 14.34 9.45
C VAL A 91 14.88 15.81 9.52
N LEU A 92 15.40 16.21 10.68
CA LEU A 92 15.61 17.57 11.09
C LEU A 92 17.11 17.85 10.98
N ALA A 93 17.49 18.56 9.93
CA ALA A 93 18.86 18.98 9.66
C ALA A 93 19.12 20.37 10.24
N ARG A 94 20.36 20.85 10.18
CA ARG A 94 20.74 22.19 10.68
C ARG A 94 20.43 23.29 9.67
N SER A 95 20.45 22.96 8.38
CA SER A 95 20.04 23.85 7.30
C SER A 95 18.65 23.51 6.77
N GLY A 96 17.87 24.55 6.44
CA GLY A 96 16.48 24.42 6.00
C GLY A 96 16.27 23.53 4.76
N LEU A 97 17.27 23.45 3.87
CA LEU A 97 17.20 22.65 2.64
C LEU A 97 17.71 21.20 2.81
N HIS A 98 18.34 20.88 3.94
CA HIS A 98 18.78 19.52 4.29
C HIS A 98 17.70 18.73 5.07
N HIS A 99 16.59 19.38 5.43
CA HIS A 99 15.42 18.70 5.99
C HIS A 99 14.89 17.62 5.02
N SER A 100 14.40 16.51 5.60
CA SER A 100 13.85 15.40 4.81
C SER A 100 12.85 14.58 5.61
N VAL A 101 12.44 13.45 5.06
CA VAL A 101 11.66 12.42 5.75
C VAL A 101 12.22 11.04 5.45
N ASN A 102 12.22 10.16 6.45
CA ASN A 102 12.36 8.72 6.24
C ASN A 102 11.02 8.16 5.74
N TYR A 103 11.07 7.29 4.75
CA TYR A 103 9.89 6.74 4.09
C TYR A 103 10.22 5.44 3.36
N ARG A 104 9.14 4.71 3.06
CA ARG A 104 9.13 3.62 2.09
C ARG A 104 8.02 3.89 1.08
N SER A 105 8.27 3.68 -0.19
CA SER A 105 7.23 3.73 -1.21
C SER A 105 7.45 2.71 -2.31
N VAL A 106 6.35 2.32 -2.96
CA VAL A 106 6.30 1.49 -4.16
C VAL A 106 5.41 2.18 -5.18
N MET A 107 5.85 2.20 -6.44
CA MET A 107 5.01 2.54 -7.60
C MET A 107 4.97 1.35 -8.55
N ILE A 108 3.76 0.97 -8.99
CA ILE A 108 3.53 -0.15 -9.91
C ILE A 108 2.78 0.37 -11.12
N PHE A 109 3.33 0.15 -12.31
CA PHE A 109 2.74 0.55 -13.56
C PHE A 109 2.18 -0.66 -14.31
N GLY A 110 1.05 -0.46 -14.98
CA GLY A 110 0.49 -1.46 -15.87
C GLY A 110 -1.00 -1.28 -16.08
N GLN A 111 -1.59 -2.15 -16.88
CA GLN A 111 -3.02 -2.17 -17.11
C GLN A 111 -3.65 -3.30 -16.29
N PRO A 112 -4.56 -3.00 -15.35
CA PRO A 112 -5.24 -4.02 -14.59
C PRO A 112 -6.31 -4.74 -15.41
N SER A 113 -6.62 -5.97 -15.00
CA SER A 113 -7.71 -6.77 -15.52
C SER A 113 -8.80 -6.99 -14.47
N LEU A 114 -10.04 -7.22 -14.93
CA LEU A 114 -11.15 -7.63 -14.07
C LEU A 114 -11.10 -9.13 -13.81
N ILE A 115 -11.38 -9.52 -12.57
CA ILE A 115 -11.69 -10.91 -12.23
C ILE A 115 -13.15 -11.17 -12.61
N ALA A 116 -13.35 -11.85 -13.74
CA ALA A 116 -14.67 -12.13 -14.30
C ALA A 116 -15.35 -13.35 -13.66
N ASP A 117 -14.58 -14.41 -13.40
CA ASP A 117 -15.10 -15.63 -12.79
C ASP A 117 -15.56 -15.38 -11.35
N SER A 118 -16.76 -15.89 -11.01
CA SER A 118 -17.39 -15.61 -9.72
C SER A 118 -16.72 -16.36 -8.57
N SER A 119 -16.22 -17.59 -8.80
CA SER A 119 -15.47 -18.32 -7.78
C SER A 119 -14.15 -17.63 -7.47
N GLN A 120 -13.37 -17.29 -8.49
CA GLN A 120 -12.13 -16.54 -8.32
C GLN A 120 -12.37 -15.19 -7.67
N LYS A 121 -13.43 -14.46 -8.05
CA LYS A 121 -13.76 -13.18 -7.41
C LYS A 121 -14.02 -13.34 -5.91
N ARG A 122 -14.78 -14.38 -5.52
CA ARG A 122 -15.02 -14.71 -4.12
C ARG A 122 -13.72 -15.04 -3.38
N ASP A 123 -12.87 -15.85 -3.98
CA ASP A 123 -11.58 -16.22 -3.40
C ASP A 123 -10.68 -15.00 -3.20
N ARG A 124 -10.64 -14.08 -4.17
CA ARG A 124 -9.85 -12.83 -4.04
C ARG A 124 -10.41 -11.90 -2.96
N LEU A 125 -11.73 -11.80 -2.82
CA LEU A 125 -12.35 -11.00 -1.75
C LEU A 125 -12.16 -11.65 -0.36
N ASN A 126 -12.20 -12.97 -0.25
CA ASN A 126 -11.80 -13.65 0.98
C ASN A 126 -10.31 -13.42 1.27
N GLY A 127 -9.47 -13.38 0.23
CA GLY A 127 -8.05 -13.03 0.32
C GLY A 127 -7.82 -11.60 0.83
N LEU A 128 -8.64 -10.62 0.45
CA LEU A 128 -8.64 -9.28 1.03
C LEU A 128 -8.86 -9.34 2.55
N ILE A 129 -9.90 -10.06 2.98
CA ILE A 129 -10.21 -10.20 4.40
C ILE A 129 -9.09 -10.90 5.14
N GLU A 130 -8.50 -11.96 4.58
CA GLU A 130 -7.40 -12.68 5.22
C GLU A 130 -6.12 -11.84 5.30
N ALA A 131 -5.82 -11.07 4.26
CA ALA A 131 -4.64 -10.22 4.21
C ALA A 131 -4.69 -9.08 5.24
N ILE A 132 -5.87 -8.51 5.48
CA ILE A 132 -6.03 -7.38 6.42
C ILE A 132 -6.41 -7.85 7.82
N TYR A 133 -7.23 -8.90 7.92
CA TYR A 133 -7.78 -9.43 9.15
C TYR A 133 -7.57 -10.96 9.22
N PRO A 134 -6.33 -11.44 9.45
CA PRO A 134 -6.04 -12.87 9.48
C PRO A 134 -6.99 -13.67 10.38
N GLY A 135 -7.54 -14.77 9.86
CA GLY A 135 -8.52 -15.61 10.57
C GLY A 135 -9.96 -15.07 10.63
N ARG A 136 -10.22 -13.83 10.19
CA ARG A 136 -11.56 -13.22 10.26
C ARG A 136 -12.59 -13.96 9.41
N ASN A 137 -12.18 -14.52 8.26
CA ASN A 137 -13.07 -15.27 7.37
C ASN A 137 -13.81 -16.43 8.07
N LYS A 138 -13.21 -17.03 9.11
CA LYS A 138 -13.78 -18.20 9.81
C LYS A 138 -15.02 -17.87 10.65
N ILE A 139 -15.22 -16.60 11.00
CA ILE A 139 -16.30 -16.16 11.90
C ILE A 139 -17.30 -15.24 11.20
N LEU A 140 -17.04 -14.83 9.96
CA LEU A 140 -17.97 -14.05 9.17
C LEU A 140 -18.97 -14.98 8.47
N ARG A 141 -20.18 -14.47 8.21
CA ARG A 141 -21.04 -15.12 7.23
C ARG A 141 -20.36 -15.11 5.85
N PRO A 142 -20.62 -16.10 4.98
CA PRO A 142 -20.08 -16.11 3.62
C PRO A 142 -20.50 -14.90 2.79
N ILE A 143 -19.66 -14.54 1.80
CA ILE A 143 -19.96 -13.52 0.80
C ILE A 143 -21.08 -14.02 -0.12
N SER A 144 -22.20 -13.30 -0.11
CA SER A 144 -23.38 -13.61 -0.91
C SER A 144 -23.19 -13.30 -2.40
N ASP A 145 -23.98 -13.93 -3.26
CA ASP A 145 -23.93 -13.67 -4.71
C ASP A 145 -24.35 -12.24 -5.06
N SER A 146 -25.24 -11.63 -4.27
CA SER A 146 -25.66 -10.24 -4.45
C SER A 146 -24.49 -9.27 -4.20
N GLU A 147 -23.71 -9.51 -3.15
CA GLU A 147 -22.49 -8.74 -2.87
C GLU A 147 -21.46 -8.91 -3.98
N LEU A 148 -21.25 -10.14 -4.48
CA LEU A 148 -20.33 -10.38 -5.59
C LEU A 148 -20.72 -9.66 -6.87
N LYS A 149 -22.01 -9.63 -7.22
CA LYS A 149 -22.50 -8.96 -8.44
C LYS A 149 -22.22 -7.46 -8.42
N ARG A 150 -22.29 -6.83 -7.24
CA ARG A 150 -22.09 -5.38 -7.06
C ARG A 150 -20.62 -4.98 -6.87
N THR A 151 -19.72 -5.95 -6.74
CA THR A 151 -18.29 -5.73 -6.53
C THR A 151 -17.47 -6.10 -7.76
N ALA A 152 -16.69 -5.14 -8.27
CA ALA A 152 -15.60 -5.37 -9.20
C ALA A 152 -14.31 -5.64 -8.41
N VAL A 153 -13.52 -6.61 -8.88
CA VAL A 153 -12.17 -6.89 -8.37
C VAL A 153 -11.20 -6.76 -9.51
N LEU A 154 -10.18 -5.94 -9.30
CA LEU A 154 -9.14 -5.65 -10.26
C LEU A 154 -7.85 -6.34 -9.84
N SER A 155 -7.06 -6.76 -10.81
CA SER A 155 -5.78 -7.44 -10.63
C SER A 155 -4.72 -6.74 -11.46
N LEU A 156 -3.60 -6.36 -10.84
CA LEU A 156 -2.46 -5.76 -11.50
C LEU A 156 -1.20 -6.62 -11.26
N PRO A 157 -0.58 -7.17 -12.31
CA PRO A 157 0.67 -7.91 -12.18
C PRO A 157 1.83 -7.00 -11.73
N ILE A 158 2.62 -7.45 -10.77
CA ILE A 158 3.81 -6.74 -10.27
C ILE A 158 4.99 -7.05 -11.21
N ARG A 159 4.95 -6.49 -12.43
CA ARG A 159 5.99 -6.71 -13.47
C ARG A 159 6.85 -5.49 -13.72
N GLU A 160 6.27 -4.29 -13.58
CA GLU A 160 6.95 -3.01 -13.78
C GLU A 160 6.71 -2.16 -12.53
N ALA A 161 7.67 -2.24 -11.59
CA ALA A 161 7.58 -1.55 -10.32
C ALA A 161 8.94 -1.06 -9.85
N SER A 162 8.92 0.01 -9.05
CA SER A 162 10.09 0.50 -8.31
C SER A 162 9.70 0.81 -6.88
N ALA A 163 10.62 0.52 -5.97
CA ALA A 163 10.55 0.96 -4.59
C ALA A 163 11.59 2.05 -4.33
N LYS A 164 11.28 2.96 -3.41
CA LYS A 164 12.23 3.97 -2.93
C LYS A 164 12.18 4.06 -1.41
N ILE A 165 13.33 3.95 -0.77
CA ILE A 165 13.46 3.89 0.68
C ILE A 165 14.47 4.92 1.16
N ARG A 166 14.12 5.63 2.24
CA ARG A 166 15.08 6.43 3.02
C ARG A 166 14.94 6.08 4.50
N SER A 167 16.04 5.72 5.14
CA SER A 167 16.11 5.31 6.55
C SER A 167 17.40 5.79 7.21
N GLN A 168 17.70 7.09 7.07
CA GLN A 168 18.96 7.71 7.52
C GLN A 168 18.70 8.97 8.36
N GLY A 169 19.70 9.39 9.13
CA GLY A 169 19.68 10.68 9.86
C GLY A 169 19.80 11.91 8.93
N PRO A 170 19.93 13.11 9.50
CA PRO A 170 20.28 14.30 8.73
C PRO A 170 21.70 14.17 8.17
N VAL A 171 21.91 14.76 7.00
CA VAL A 171 23.22 14.92 6.37
C VAL A 171 23.31 16.41 6.05
N ASP A 172 24.16 17.11 6.79
CA ASP A 172 24.39 18.55 6.66
C ASP A 172 25.71 18.79 5.89
N ASP A 173 25.93 20.03 5.46
CA ASP A 173 27.25 20.44 4.96
C ASP A 173 28.25 20.52 6.13
N GLU A 174 29.54 20.26 5.89
CA GLU A 174 30.55 20.19 6.96
C GLU A 174 30.56 21.43 7.87
N ALA A 175 30.41 22.62 7.30
CA ALA A 175 30.40 23.88 8.05
C ALA A 175 29.18 24.04 8.98
N ASP A 176 28.07 23.35 8.70
CA ASP A 176 26.86 23.44 9.52
C ASP A 176 26.99 22.65 10.83
N TYR A 177 27.88 21.65 10.91
CA TYR A 177 28.04 20.84 12.13
C TYR A 177 28.53 21.63 13.35
N ASP A 178 29.21 22.76 13.13
CA ASP A 178 29.66 23.68 14.17
C ASP A 178 28.55 24.64 14.66
N LEU A 179 27.41 24.70 13.97
CA LEU A 179 26.29 25.54 14.37
C LEU A 179 25.60 24.95 15.62
N PRO A 180 25.20 25.78 16.61
CA PRO A 180 24.52 25.34 17.82
C PRO A 180 23.03 25.05 17.57
N ILE A 181 22.73 24.24 16.56
CA ILE A 181 21.38 23.86 16.12
C ILE A 181 21.21 22.35 16.34
N TRP A 182 20.12 21.97 17.00
CA TRP A 182 19.78 20.57 17.18
C TRP A 182 19.39 19.94 15.84
N ALA A 183 19.93 18.76 15.55
CA ALA A 183 19.60 17.95 14.39
C ALA A 183 19.32 16.51 14.81
N GLY A 184 18.39 15.84 14.13
CA GLY A 184 17.98 14.49 14.50
C GLY A 184 16.88 13.93 13.63
N THR A 185 16.27 12.86 14.10
CA THR A 185 15.11 12.22 13.46
C THR A 185 13.99 12.05 14.48
N VAL A 186 12.77 12.42 14.10
CA VAL A 186 11.55 12.13 14.86
C VAL A 186 10.85 10.95 14.16
N PRO A 187 10.94 9.72 14.70
CA PRO A 187 10.32 8.56 14.07
C PRO A 187 8.80 8.68 14.02
N VAL A 188 8.20 8.18 12.93
CA VAL A 188 6.75 8.09 12.75
C VAL A 188 6.37 6.62 12.61
N ARG A 189 5.31 6.22 13.32
CA ARG A 189 4.73 4.87 13.28
C ARG A 189 3.22 4.97 13.32
N ILE A 190 2.54 4.03 12.67
CA ILE A 190 1.09 3.90 12.77
C ILE A 190 0.78 3.11 14.03
N LYS A 191 -0.08 3.66 14.88
CA LYS A 191 -0.54 3.00 16.09
C LYS A 191 -2.03 2.72 15.97
N LEU A 192 -2.41 1.46 16.03
CA LEU A 192 -3.80 1.08 16.18
C LEU A 192 -4.26 1.37 17.60
N MET A 193 -5.47 1.94 17.71
CA MET A 193 -6.11 2.24 19.00
C MET A 193 -6.96 1.05 19.46
N ALA A 194 -7.41 1.08 20.71
CA ALA A 194 -8.28 0.04 21.26
C ALA A 194 -9.55 -0.14 20.39
N PRO A 195 -9.95 -1.39 20.08
CA PRO A 195 -11.18 -1.65 19.34
C PRO A 195 -12.41 -1.06 20.03
N GLN A 196 -13.27 -0.39 19.26
CA GLN A 196 -14.53 0.16 19.75
C GLN A 196 -15.66 -0.77 19.27
N PRO A 197 -16.42 -1.41 20.19
CA PRO A 197 -17.49 -2.31 19.80
C PRO A 197 -18.66 -1.56 19.16
N ASP A 198 -19.33 -2.19 18.21
CA ASP A 198 -20.61 -1.70 17.66
C ASP A 198 -21.67 -1.71 18.77
N SER A 199 -22.42 -0.61 18.91
CA SER A 199 -23.52 -0.49 19.89
C SER A 199 -24.68 -1.45 19.60
N ARG A 200 -24.72 -2.04 18.41
CA ARG A 200 -25.70 -3.06 18.00
C ARG A 200 -25.24 -4.49 18.20
N ASN A 201 -24.06 -4.72 18.77
CA ASN A 201 -23.60 -6.06 19.11
C ASN A 201 -24.58 -6.74 20.08
N LEU A 202 -24.77 -8.04 19.92
CA LEU A 202 -25.47 -8.85 20.90
C LEU A 202 -24.68 -8.88 22.22
N ASP A 203 -25.41 -9.05 23.33
CA ASP A 203 -24.80 -9.16 24.66
C ASP A 203 -23.84 -10.34 24.75
N GLY A 204 -22.74 -10.15 25.49
CA GLY A 204 -21.73 -11.18 25.72
C GLY A 204 -20.73 -11.40 24.59
N LEU A 205 -20.81 -10.66 23.48
CA LEU A 205 -19.81 -10.71 22.42
C LEU A 205 -18.48 -10.08 22.87
N VAL A 206 -17.41 -10.85 22.77
CA VAL A 206 -16.05 -10.40 23.06
C VAL A 206 -15.32 -10.03 21.77
N VAL A 207 -14.40 -9.06 21.86
CA VAL A 207 -13.51 -8.70 20.75
C VAL A 207 -12.61 -9.90 20.41
N PRO A 208 -12.67 -10.44 19.17
CA PRO A 208 -11.83 -11.59 18.79
C PRO A 208 -10.34 -11.27 18.82
N ASP A 209 -9.51 -12.27 19.16
CA ASP A 209 -8.06 -12.09 19.34
C ASP A 209 -7.37 -11.53 18.10
N HIS A 210 -7.72 -12.01 16.90
CA HIS A 210 -7.13 -11.52 15.64
C HIS A 210 -7.37 -10.02 15.38
N VAL A 211 -8.37 -9.39 16.03
CA VAL A 211 -8.58 -7.94 15.93
C VAL A 211 -7.58 -7.18 16.80
N ARG A 212 -7.15 -7.76 17.92
CA ARG A 212 -6.13 -7.20 18.81
C ARG A 212 -4.73 -7.33 18.21
N ASP A 213 -4.55 -8.32 17.35
CA ASP A 213 -3.28 -8.62 16.69
C ASP A 213 -3.08 -7.94 15.34
N LEU A 214 -3.99 -7.03 14.94
CA LEU A 214 -3.81 -6.23 13.74
C LEU A 214 -2.52 -5.41 13.82
N ARG A 215 -1.78 -5.37 12.71
CA ARG A 215 -0.56 -4.58 12.54
C ARG A 215 -0.67 -3.83 11.22
N VAL A 216 -0.28 -2.55 11.21
CA VAL A 216 -0.24 -1.71 10.00
C VAL A 216 1.00 -0.84 10.07
N GLY A 217 1.70 -0.72 8.95
CA GLY A 217 2.88 0.13 8.79
C GLY A 217 4.20 -0.50 9.21
N GLU A 218 4.18 -1.69 9.79
CA GLU A 218 5.37 -2.44 10.19
C GLU A 218 5.89 -3.28 9.01
N MET A 219 7.21 -3.45 8.92
CA MET A 219 7.76 -4.50 8.05
C MET A 219 7.43 -5.83 8.71
N ILE A 220 6.72 -6.72 8.01
CA ILE A 220 6.51 -8.08 8.48
C ILE A 220 7.89 -8.77 8.43
N PRO A 221 8.38 -9.37 9.54
CA PRO A 221 9.71 -9.99 9.59
C PRO A 221 9.87 -11.15 8.61
#